data_AF-A0A817L030-F1
#
_entry.id   AF-A0A817L030-F1
#
_cell.length_a   1.000
_cell.length_b   1.000
_cell.length_c   1.000
_cell.angle_alpha   90.00
_cell.angle_beta   90.00
_cell.angle_gamma   90.00
#
_symmetry.space_group_name_H-M   'P 1'
#
loop_
_entity.id
_entity.type
_entity.pdbx_description
1 polymer ?
#
loop_
_entity_poly.entity_id
_entity_poly.type
_entity_poly.pdbx_seq_one_letter_code
_entity_poly.pdbx_strand_id
1 'polypeptide(L)'
;MSPSYRECQRRLLRAEIGFKYRDLRILKKNYIRHLDELKIYIPDNVFQHVSNYIINRSRAVLYVKEDNLQRKINSLRAGHRRAPRVDRNVVKNLSSRTLSHDETECLAHGLDYGLVPKNIDDMNIVSNIENFFQRITDISQHHRRMMSEVSDTDTVDGSDVRILDSKEMTLASNFRSITDSFRRQSYHFAQLQNRINTEQQKYRRLLQNLKNDKSIVVTRPDKGRGVVLLDKADYLSKMHSILNDITKFSFLSYDPTIARETKLIKLLNRLLDEGSISKEFNNLAKPFGSIPGRLYGLPKVHKEDVPLRPVVSAIKTFNYGLGKALSLLLSQFIEKTNMIRDSFSFVDELLALPKCMSQYKMVSFDIASLYTNVPLTETIDIILKHLYDGHAKPPTISREDMKELLDLATEKSHFLFNGQLYDQIDGVSMGNRNIPSNEPDPP
;
A
#
# COMPACT_ATOMS: atom_id res chain seq x y z
N MET A 1 14.51 -29.67 6.79
CA MET A 1 13.50 -29.65 5.70
C MET A 1 13.38 -31.05 5.12
N SER A 2 12.17 -31.59 4.99
CA SER A 2 11.98 -32.95 4.50
C SER A 2 12.33 -33.07 3.00
N PRO A 3 12.81 -34.23 2.54
CA PRO A 3 13.07 -34.48 1.11
C PRO A 3 11.85 -34.20 0.23
N SER A 4 10.65 -34.56 0.70
CA SER A 4 9.39 -34.34 0.00
C SER A 4 9.05 -32.86 -0.21
N TYR A 5 9.38 -32.00 0.75
CA TYR A 5 9.17 -30.55 0.62
C TYR A 5 10.06 -29.94 -0.47
N ARG A 6 11.35 -30.33 -0.51
CA ARG A 6 12.27 -29.88 -1.57
C ARG A 6 11.81 -30.36 -2.94
N GLU A 7 11.27 -31.56 -3.04
CA GLU A 7 10.77 -32.09 -4.31
C GLU A 7 9.50 -31.37 -4.78
N CYS A 8 8.58 -31.03 -3.87
CA CYS A 8 7.43 -30.19 -4.18
C CYS A 8 7.84 -28.81 -4.70
N GLN A 9 8.78 -28.14 -4.02
CA GLN A 9 9.34 -26.85 -4.48
C GLN A 9 9.94 -26.93 -5.89
N ARG A 10 10.71 -27.99 -6.18
CA ARG A 10 11.27 -28.21 -7.52
C ARG A 10 10.19 -28.42 -8.57
N ARG A 11 9.14 -29.19 -8.26
CA ARG A 11 8.02 -29.43 -9.18
C ARG A 11 7.26 -28.14 -9.51
N LEU A 12 6.96 -27.32 -8.50
CA LEU A 12 6.31 -26.02 -8.69
C LEU A 12 7.19 -25.06 -9.49
N LEU A 13 8.49 -25.01 -9.19
CA LEU A 13 9.42 -24.18 -9.94
C LEU A 13 9.50 -24.62 -11.41
N ARG A 14 9.56 -25.93 -11.68
CA ARG A 14 9.54 -26.47 -13.05
C ARG A 14 8.23 -26.15 -13.77
N ALA A 15 7.09 -26.22 -13.08
CA ALA A 15 5.80 -25.87 -13.66
C ALA A 15 5.71 -24.37 -14.01
N GLU A 16 6.16 -23.49 -13.11
CA GLU A 16 6.22 -22.04 -13.34
C GLU A 16 7.14 -21.70 -14.51
N ILE A 17 8.34 -22.31 -14.56
CA ILE A 17 9.26 -22.19 -15.69
C ILE A 17 8.57 -22.61 -16.99
N GLY A 18 7.89 -23.76 -16.99
CA GLY A 18 7.13 -24.26 -18.13
C GLY A 18 6.02 -23.30 -18.58
N PHE A 19 5.28 -22.72 -17.64
CA PHE A 19 4.24 -21.72 -17.90
C PHE A 19 4.81 -20.46 -18.54
N LYS A 20 5.87 -19.89 -17.97
CA LYS A 20 6.54 -18.70 -18.53
C LYS A 20 7.11 -18.95 -19.93
N TYR A 21 7.65 -20.14 -20.21
CA TYR A 21 8.09 -20.48 -21.56
C TYR A 21 6.94 -20.59 -22.56
N ARG A 22 5.77 -21.11 -22.14
CA ARG A 22 4.57 -21.15 -23.00
C ARG A 22 4.05 -19.75 -23.29
N ASP A 23 3.88 -18.92 -22.27
CA ASP A 23 3.45 -17.53 -22.43
C ASP A 23 4.39 -16.75 -23.34
N LEU A 24 5.70 -16.93 -23.16
CA LEU A 24 6.71 -16.29 -23.99
C LEU A 24 6.62 -16.74 -25.45
N ARG A 25 6.29 -18.01 -25.73
CA ARG A 25 6.04 -18.48 -27.11
C ARG A 25 4.79 -17.83 -27.71
N ILE A 26 3.70 -17.73 -26.94
CA ILE A 26 2.45 -17.10 -27.40
C ILE A 26 2.68 -15.62 -27.69
N LEU A 27 3.31 -14.89 -26.76
CA LEU A 27 3.65 -13.48 -26.92
C LEU A 27 4.57 -13.24 -28.11
N LYS A 28 5.58 -14.10 -28.34
CA LYS A 28 6.42 -14.04 -29.54
C LYS A 28 5.63 -14.23 -30.81
N LYS A 29 4.73 -15.22 -30.85
CA LYS A 29 3.86 -15.48 -32.01
C LYS A 29 2.96 -14.27 -32.30
N ASN A 30 2.35 -13.69 -31.27
CA ASN A 30 1.50 -12.51 -31.41
C ASN A 30 2.31 -11.28 -31.84
N TYR A 31 3.50 -11.09 -31.29
CA TYR A 31 4.41 -10.00 -31.68
C TYR A 31 4.79 -10.07 -33.16
N ILE A 32 5.17 -11.26 -33.64
CA ILE A 32 5.50 -11.47 -35.05
C ILE A 32 4.27 -11.20 -35.93
N ARG A 33 3.11 -11.76 -35.56
CA ARG A 33 1.85 -11.52 -36.28
C ARG A 33 1.53 -10.03 -36.39
N HIS A 34 1.61 -9.29 -35.29
CA HIS A 34 1.32 -7.86 -35.30
C HIS A 34 2.37 -7.04 -36.06
N LEU A 35 3.65 -7.47 -36.08
CA LEU A 35 4.66 -6.87 -36.94
C LEU A 35 4.36 -7.08 -38.42
N ASP A 36 3.96 -8.30 -38.80
CA ASP A 36 3.60 -8.64 -40.17
C ASP A 36 2.35 -7.86 -40.63
N GLU A 37 1.35 -7.73 -39.75
CA GLU A 37 0.18 -6.86 -39.97
C GLU A 37 0.62 -5.40 -40.14
N LEU A 38 1.46 -4.87 -39.26
CA LEU A 38 1.90 -3.47 -39.31
C LEU A 38 2.63 -3.16 -40.62
N LYS A 39 3.47 -4.09 -41.11
CA LYS A 39 4.23 -3.94 -42.36
C LYS A 39 3.33 -3.72 -43.58
N ILE A 40 2.08 -4.18 -43.56
CA ILE A 40 1.12 -3.98 -44.64
C ILE A 40 0.59 -2.54 -44.65
N TYR A 41 0.51 -1.89 -43.50
CA TYR A 41 -0.15 -0.58 -43.33
C TYR A 41 0.79 0.63 -43.37
N ILE A 42 2.10 0.44 -43.22
CA ILE A 42 3.07 1.55 -43.17
C ILE A 42 4.22 1.38 -44.17
N PRO A 43 4.74 2.48 -44.74
CA PRO A 43 5.91 2.45 -45.61
C PRO A 43 7.15 1.84 -44.94
N ASP A 44 7.99 1.13 -45.72
CA ASP A 44 9.15 0.37 -45.22
C ASP A 44 10.15 1.23 -44.42
N ASN A 45 10.34 2.50 -44.79
CA ASN A 45 11.22 3.43 -44.07
C ASN A 45 10.70 3.75 -42.66
N VAL A 46 9.39 3.94 -42.50
CA VAL A 46 8.73 4.17 -41.21
C VAL A 46 8.74 2.88 -40.39
N PHE A 47 8.48 1.73 -41.01
CA PHE A 47 8.52 0.42 -40.36
C PHE A 47 9.90 0.12 -39.75
N GLN A 48 10.98 0.40 -40.49
CA GLN A 48 12.33 0.22 -39.96
C GLN A 48 12.63 1.15 -38.78
N HIS A 49 12.20 2.42 -38.84
CA HIS A 49 12.43 3.36 -37.75
C HIS A 49 11.68 2.93 -36.47
N VAL A 50 10.41 2.53 -36.60
CA VAL A 50 9.58 2.04 -35.50
C VAL A 50 10.13 0.73 -34.93
N SER A 51 10.55 -0.20 -35.79
CA SER A 51 11.16 -1.47 -35.36
C SER A 51 12.45 -1.25 -34.58
N ASN A 52 13.31 -0.35 -35.05
CA ASN A 52 14.55 0.01 -34.35
C ASN A 52 14.27 0.68 -33.01
N TYR A 53 13.27 1.57 -32.93
CA TYR A 53 12.85 2.18 -31.67
C TYR A 53 12.35 1.13 -30.66
N ILE A 54 11.51 0.19 -31.09
CA ILE A 54 10.98 -0.89 -30.24
C ILE A 54 12.10 -1.81 -29.76
N ILE A 55 13.04 -2.19 -30.64
CA ILE A 55 14.20 -3.03 -30.29
C ILE A 55 15.09 -2.32 -29.26
N ASN A 56 15.38 -1.03 -29.46
CA ASN A 56 16.21 -0.27 -28.53
C ASN A 56 15.55 -0.10 -27.16
N ARG A 57 14.24 0.22 -27.13
CA ARG A 57 13.51 0.37 -25.87
C ARG A 57 13.33 -0.97 -25.14
N SER A 58 13.09 -2.06 -25.87
CA SER A 58 13.01 -3.40 -25.29
C SER A 58 14.34 -3.87 -24.70
N ARG A 59 15.47 -3.61 -25.37
CA ARG A 59 16.82 -3.90 -24.84
C ARG A 59 17.09 -3.17 -23.52
N ALA A 60 16.78 -1.87 -23.46
CA ALA A 60 16.96 -1.09 -22.23
C ALA A 60 16.12 -1.64 -21.06
N VAL A 61 14.86 -2.00 -21.31
CA VAL A 61 13.96 -2.60 -20.30
C VAL A 61 14.45 -3.98 -19.87
N LEU A 62 14.92 -4.81 -20.81
CA LEU A 62 15.45 -6.15 -20.52
C LEU A 62 16.70 -6.08 -19.64
N TYR A 63 17.64 -5.19 -19.95
CA TYR A 63 18.86 -5.00 -19.17
C TYR A 63 18.55 -4.66 -17.70
N VAL A 64 17.67 -3.68 -17.46
CA VAL A 64 17.26 -3.28 -16.11
C VAL A 64 16.56 -4.44 -15.37
N LYS A 65 15.72 -5.21 -16.08
CA LYS A 65 15.06 -6.38 -15.48
C LYS A 65 16.03 -7.49 -15.12
N GLU A 66 16.98 -7.78 -16.01
CA GLU A 66 18.00 -8.81 -15.82
C GLU A 66 18.89 -8.47 -14.64
N ASP A 67 19.40 -7.24 -14.56
CA ASP A 67 20.23 -6.81 -13.44
C ASP A 67 19.47 -6.86 -12.10
N ASN A 68 18.20 -6.44 -12.06
CA ASN A 68 17.36 -6.56 -10.88
C ASN A 68 17.12 -8.03 -10.47
N LEU A 69 16.88 -8.92 -11.44
CA LEU A 69 16.70 -10.35 -11.19
C LEU A 69 18.00 -10.98 -10.68
N GLN A 70 19.14 -10.60 -11.25
CA GLN A 70 20.46 -11.08 -10.83
C GLN A 70 20.77 -10.62 -9.41
N ARG A 71 20.48 -9.36 -9.05
CA ARG A 71 20.58 -8.85 -7.67
C ARG A 71 19.69 -9.64 -6.71
N LYS A 72 18.44 -9.95 -7.09
CA LYS A 72 17.53 -10.79 -6.29
C LYS A 72 18.05 -12.21 -6.13
N ILE A 73 18.54 -12.85 -7.19
CA ILE A 73 19.10 -14.19 -7.16
C ILE A 73 20.34 -14.23 -6.24
N ASN A 74 21.22 -13.24 -6.35
CA ASN A 74 22.38 -13.13 -5.47
C ASN A 74 21.97 -12.94 -4.01
N SER A 75 20.94 -12.13 -3.75
CA SER A 75 20.36 -11.97 -2.41
C SER A 75 19.75 -13.28 -1.87
N LEU A 76 19.17 -14.12 -2.72
CA LEU A 76 18.58 -15.42 -2.34
C LEU A 76 19.64 -16.52 -2.17
N ARG A 77 20.75 -16.44 -2.90
CA ARG A 77 21.88 -17.39 -2.84
C ARG A 77 22.82 -17.14 -1.66
N ALA A 78 22.80 -15.95 -1.07
CA ALA A 78 23.46 -15.69 0.20
C ALA A 78 22.82 -16.61 1.26
N GLY A 79 23.44 -17.76 1.50
CA GLY A 79 22.90 -18.85 2.30
C GLY A 79 22.41 -18.39 3.66
N HIS A 80 21.42 -19.13 4.20
CA HIS A 80 20.78 -18.95 5.53
C HIS A 80 21.51 -17.93 6.39
N ARG A 81 21.15 -16.64 6.23
CA ARG A 81 21.60 -15.62 7.16
C ARG A 81 21.18 -16.14 8.53
N ARG A 82 22.14 -16.28 9.46
CA ARG A 82 21.79 -16.48 10.88
C ARG A 82 20.72 -15.45 11.22
N ALA A 83 19.66 -15.88 11.89
CA ALA A 83 18.61 -14.97 12.33
C ALA A 83 19.31 -13.74 12.95
N PRO A 84 19.00 -12.52 12.48
CA PRO A 84 19.69 -11.33 12.96
C PRO A 84 19.59 -11.32 14.49
N ARG A 85 20.72 -11.07 15.17
CA ARG A 85 20.71 -10.91 16.62
C ARG A 85 19.75 -9.77 16.94
N VAL A 86 18.84 -10.01 17.87
CA VAL A 86 17.86 -9.01 18.32
C VAL A 86 18.64 -7.90 19.02
N ASP A 87 18.67 -6.72 18.41
CA ASP A 87 19.28 -5.55 19.02
C ASP A 87 18.31 -4.96 20.04
N ARG A 88 18.71 -4.98 21.31
CA ARG A 88 17.89 -4.51 22.43
C ARG A 88 17.81 -2.97 22.49
N ASN A 89 18.73 -2.26 21.83
CA ASN A 89 18.72 -0.79 21.75
C ASN A 89 17.51 -0.22 20.98
N VAL A 90 16.76 -1.12 20.33
CA VAL A 90 15.53 -0.83 19.59
C VAL A 90 14.36 -0.49 20.52
N VAL A 91 14.42 -0.88 21.81
CA VAL A 91 13.40 -0.57 22.81
C VAL A 91 13.81 0.65 23.63
N LYS A 92 13.02 1.73 23.56
CA LYS A 92 13.17 2.92 24.39
C LYS A 92 12.05 2.99 25.42
N ASN A 93 12.39 2.71 26.68
CA ASN A 93 11.45 2.87 27.78
C ASN A 93 11.55 4.29 28.35
N LEU A 94 10.53 5.10 28.09
CA LEU A 94 10.39 6.46 28.62
C LEU A 94 9.21 6.55 29.62
N SER A 95 8.69 5.40 30.04
CA SER A 95 7.64 5.31 31.06
C SER A 95 8.23 5.09 32.45
N SER A 96 7.46 5.40 33.47
CA SER A 96 7.76 5.12 34.88
C SER A 96 7.82 3.61 35.21
N ARG A 97 7.24 2.75 34.35
CA ARG A 97 7.21 1.30 34.53
C ARG A 97 8.57 0.67 34.23
N THR A 98 9.09 -0.12 35.16
CA THR A 98 10.28 -0.93 34.92
C THR A 98 9.96 -2.15 34.06
N LEU A 99 10.63 -2.30 32.92
CA LEU A 99 10.51 -3.49 32.08
C LEU A 99 11.40 -4.61 32.62
N SER A 100 10.87 -5.83 32.67
CA SER A 100 11.68 -7.01 32.91
C SER A 100 12.60 -7.31 31.72
N HIS A 101 13.62 -8.13 31.95
CA HIS A 101 14.52 -8.61 30.89
C HIS A 101 13.75 -9.27 29.74
N ASP A 102 12.80 -10.13 30.10
CA ASP A 102 11.98 -10.88 29.14
C ASP A 102 11.03 -9.98 28.35
N GLU A 103 10.47 -8.94 28.97
CA GLU A 103 9.64 -7.95 28.27
C GLU A 103 10.47 -7.14 27.28
N THR A 104 11.67 -6.71 27.69
CA THR A 104 12.58 -5.96 26.83
C THR A 104 13.01 -6.80 25.63
N GLU A 105 13.35 -8.08 25.85
CA GLU A 105 13.69 -8.99 24.77
C GLU A 105 12.51 -9.25 23.83
N CYS A 106 11.31 -9.46 24.39
CA CYS A 106 10.10 -9.64 23.61
C CYS A 106 9.81 -8.42 22.71
N LEU A 107 9.91 -7.20 23.26
CA LEU A 107 9.68 -5.97 22.51
C LEU A 107 10.78 -5.65 21.50
N ALA A 108 12.02 -6.09 21.75
CA ALA A 108 13.15 -5.86 20.85
C ALA A 108 13.01 -6.60 19.51
N HIS A 109 12.15 -7.63 19.43
CA HIS A 109 11.76 -8.22 18.15
C HIS A 109 10.99 -7.25 17.23
N GLY A 110 10.44 -6.16 17.78
CA GLY A 110 9.71 -5.12 17.06
C GLY A 110 8.20 -5.39 16.95
N LEU A 111 7.43 -4.34 16.63
CA LEU A 111 5.97 -4.42 16.57
C LEU A 111 5.43 -5.24 15.38
N ASP A 112 6.24 -5.47 14.35
CA ASP A 112 5.87 -6.30 13.19
C ASP A 112 6.17 -7.79 13.41
N TYR A 113 6.72 -8.16 14.56
CA TYR A 113 7.04 -9.55 14.87
C TYR A 113 5.76 -10.36 15.13
N GLY A 114 5.41 -11.21 14.17
CA GLY A 114 4.28 -12.11 14.26
C GLY A 114 4.59 -13.35 15.10
N LEU A 115 3.81 -13.58 16.16
CA LEU A 115 3.81 -14.86 16.88
C LEU A 115 3.02 -15.90 16.08
N VAL A 116 3.56 -17.12 15.98
CA VAL A 116 2.92 -18.22 15.22
C VAL A 116 1.57 -18.55 15.86
N PRO A 117 0.44 -18.53 15.12
CA PRO A 117 -0.90 -18.78 15.67
C PRO A 117 -0.99 -20.09 16.45
N LYS A 118 -1.81 -20.16 17.51
CA LYS A 118 -2.00 -21.40 18.30
C LYS A 118 -2.63 -22.51 17.46
N ASN A 119 -3.68 -22.16 16.70
CA ASN A 119 -4.36 -23.06 15.80
C ASN A 119 -4.24 -22.47 14.40
N ILE A 120 -3.74 -23.25 13.46
CA ILE A 120 -3.87 -22.96 12.04
C ILE A 120 -5.20 -23.59 11.63
N ASP A 121 -6.12 -22.79 11.11
CA ASP A 121 -7.39 -23.28 10.58
C ASP A 121 -7.14 -23.96 9.23
N ASP A 122 -6.59 -25.17 9.30
CA ASP A 122 -6.22 -25.97 8.15
C ASP A 122 -7.41 -26.17 7.22
N MET A 123 -8.63 -26.32 7.78
CA MET A 123 -9.84 -26.50 7.00
C MET A 123 -10.18 -25.26 6.20
N ASN A 124 -10.17 -24.08 6.80
CA ASN A 124 -10.46 -22.84 6.09
C ASN A 124 -9.39 -22.53 5.03
N ILE A 125 -8.11 -22.76 5.32
CA ILE A 125 -7.04 -22.57 4.33
C ILE A 125 -7.24 -23.53 3.15
N VAL A 126 -7.50 -24.81 3.42
CA VAL A 126 -7.75 -25.81 2.39
C VAL A 126 -9.01 -25.48 1.58
N SER A 127 -10.11 -25.12 2.25
CA SER A 127 -11.36 -24.71 1.59
C SER A 127 -11.18 -23.44 0.76
N ASN A 128 -10.34 -22.49 1.18
CA ASN A 128 -10.02 -21.31 0.38
C ASN A 128 -9.20 -21.67 -0.87
N ILE A 129 -8.25 -22.60 -0.76
CA ILE A 129 -7.49 -23.10 -1.92
C ILE A 129 -8.42 -23.85 -2.88
N GLU A 130 -9.33 -24.67 -2.36
CA GLU A 130 -10.33 -25.40 -3.16
C GLU A 130 -11.34 -24.47 -3.82
N ASN A 131 -11.85 -23.46 -3.11
CA ASN A 131 -12.74 -22.42 -3.65
C ASN A 131 -12.04 -21.57 -4.71
N PHE A 132 -10.78 -21.20 -4.49
CA PHE A 132 -9.98 -20.48 -5.48
C PHE A 132 -9.80 -21.32 -6.75
N PHE A 133 -9.55 -22.62 -6.59
CA PHE A 133 -9.46 -23.55 -7.71
C PHE A 133 -10.79 -23.64 -8.48
N GLN A 134 -11.92 -23.81 -7.78
CA GLN A 134 -13.25 -23.81 -8.41
C GLN A 134 -13.49 -22.52 -9.21
N ARG A 135 -13.19 -21.35 -8.63
CA ARG A 135 -13.35 -20.07 -9.32
C ARG A 135 -12.48 -19.96 -10.58
N ILE A 136 -11.24 -20.43 -10.54
CA ILE A 136 -10.37 -20.43 -11.73
C ILE A 136 -10.92 -21.35 -12.82
N THR A 137 -11.36 -22.55 -12.47
CA THR A 137 -11.95 -23.48 -13.44
C THR A 137 -13.25 -22.95 -14.03
N ASP A 138 -14.08 -22.28 -13.23
CA ASP A 138 -15.33 -21.67 -13.67
C ASP A 138 -15.09 -20.47 -14.60
N ILE A 139 -14.07 -19.64 -14.33
CA ILE A 139 -13.65 -18.54 -15.23
C ILE A 139 -13.16 -19.10 -16.58
N SER A 140 -12.44 -20.21 -16.55
CA SER A 140 -11.90 -20.87 -17.74
C SER A 140 -13.03 -21.48 -18.59
N GLN A 141 -14.12 -21.90 -17.95
CA GLN A 141 -15.35 -22.33 -18.62
C GLN A 141 -16.18 -21.16 -19.15
N HIS A 142 -16.34 -20.07 -18.40
CA HIS A 142 -17.03 -18.87 -18.87
C HIS A 142 -16.36 -18.31 -20.14
N HIS A 143 -15.02 -18.27 -20.15
CA HIS A 143 -14.25 -17.89 -21.32
C HIS A 143 -14.42 -18.88 -22.49
N ARG A 144 -14.51 -20.20 -22.25
CA ARG A 144 -14.82 -21.20 -23.28
C ARG A 144 -16.25 -21.09 -23.82
N ARG A 145 -17.25 -20.87 -22.96
CA ARG A 145 -18.65 -20.64 -23.36
C ARG A 145 -18.77 -19.38 -24.22
N MET A 146 -18.14 -18.28 -23.81
CA MET A 146 -18.04 -17.04 -24.60
C MET A 146 -17.31 -17.24 -25.95
N MET A 147 -16.31 -18.13 -26.02
CA MET A 147 -15.63 -18.45 -27.28
C MET A 147 -16.42 -19.43 -28.16
N SER A 148 -17.25 -20.30 -27.55
CA SER A 148 -18.12 -21.27 -28.21
C SER A 148 -19.39 -20.64 -28.77
N GLU A 149 -19.96 -19.64 -28.10
CA GLU A 149 -21.11 -18.84 -28.59
C GLU A 149 -20.74 -17.98 -29.82
N VAL A 150 -19.44 -17.84 -30.13
CA VAL A 150 -18.93 -17.14 -31.31
C VAL A 150 -18.73 -18.10 -32.51
N SER A 151 -18.79 -19.41 -32.29
CA SER A 151 -18.79 -20.42 -33.35
C SER A 151 -20.12 -21.16 -33.37
N ASP A 152 -21.02 -20.75 -34.26
CA ASP A 152 -22.23 -21.51 -34.57
C ASP A 152 -21.84 -22.92 -35.03
N THR A 153 -22.06 -23.88 -34.14
CA THR A 153 -22.46 -25.29 -34.31
C THR A 153 -21.82 -26.08 -33.17
N ASP A 154 -22.60 -26.39 -32.14
CA ASP A 154 -22.72 -27.74 -31.58
C ASP A 154 -23.66 -27.71 -30.36
N THR A 155 -24.76 -28.46 -30.46
CA THR A 155 -25.71 -28.70 -29.39
C THR A 155 -25.04 -29.49 -28.27
N VAL A 156 -24.92 -28.90 -27.07
CA VAL A 156 -24.39 -29.60 -25.88
C VAL A 156 -25.56 -30.17 -25.07
N ASP A 157 -25.63 -31.50 -25.06
CA ASP A 157 -26.57 -32.32 -24.29
C ASP A 157 -26.26 -32.29 -22.78
N GLY A 158 -27.32 -32.33 -21.97
CA GLY A 158 -27.39 -31.98 -20.55
C GLY A 158 -26.89 -33.05 -19.58
N SER A 159 -25.61 -33.41 -19.64
CA SER A 159 -24.94 -34.12 -18.55
C SER A 159 -23.54 -33.55 -18.30
N ASP A 160 -23.49 -32.46 -17.52
CA ASP A 160 -22.28 -31.72 -17.12
C ASP A 160 -21.36 -32.57 -16.22
N VAL A 161 -20.65 -33.54 -16.82
CA VAL A 161 -19.46 -34.14 -16.21
C VAL A 161 -18.30 -33.18 -16.48
N ARG A 162 -17.69 -32.65 -15.41
CA ARG A 162 -16.50 -31.78 -15.46
C ARG A 162 -15.31 -32.48 -16.14
N ILE A 163 -15.20 -32.39 -17.46
CA ILE A 163 -14.02 -32.88 -18.19
C ILE A 163 -13.00 -31.73 -18.24
N LEU A 164 -12.02 -31.78 -17.34
CA LEU A 164 -10.89 -30.85 -17.31
C LEU A 164 -9.94 -31.17 -18.47
N ASP A 165 -9.45 -30.15 -19.21
CA ASP A 165 -8.38 -30.35 -20.21
C ASP A 165 -7.10 -30.84 -19.52
N SER A 166 -6.23 -31.53 -20.25
CA SER A 166 -4.88 -31.95 -19.88
C SER A 166 -4.08 -30.90 -19.07
N LYS A 167 -4.18 -29.61 -19.42
CA LYS A 167 -3.54 -28.50 -18.69
C LYS A 167 -4.22 -28.21 -17.36
N GLU A 168 -5.55 -28.23 -17.32
CA GLU A 168 -6.37 -28.01 -16.13
C GLU A 168 -6.23 -29.18 -15.14
N MET A 169 -6.14 -30.41 -15.64
CA MET A 169 -5.80 -31.61 -14.87
C MET A 169 -4.41 -31.54 -14.26
N THR A 170 -3.43 -31.00 -15.00
CA THR A 170 -2.07 -30.80 -14.49
C THR A 170 -2.04 -29.75 -13.38
N LEU A 171 -2.77 -28.64 -13.55
CA LEU A 171 -2.94 -27.61 -12.52
C LEU A 171 -3.66 -28.15 -11.29
N ALA A 172 -4.76 -28.89 -11.47
CA ALA A 172 -5.51 -29.55 -10.40
C ALA A 172 -4.63 -30.50 -9.58
N SER A 173 -3.82 -31.32 -10.26
CA SER A 173 -2.87 -32.24 -9.63
C SER A 173 -1.80 -31.49 -8.83
N ASN A 174 -1.29 -30.37 -9.36
CA ASN A 174 -0.32 -29.53 -8.66
C ASN A 174 -0.92 -28.84 -7.43
N PHE A 175 -2.13 -28.29 -7.53
CA PHE A 175 -2.84 -27.68 -6.40
C PHE A 175 -3.19 -28.71 -5.34
N ARG A 176 -3.68 -29.90 -5.72
CA ARG A 176 -3.92 -31.01 -4.79
C ARG A 176 -2.64 -31.44 -4.10
N SER A 177 -1.52 -31.50 -4.83
CA SER A 177 -0.21 -31.76 -4.24
C SER A 177 0.25 -30.65 -3.28
N ILE A 178 -0.09 -29.38 -3.52
CA ILE A 178 0.17 -28.26 -2.59
C ILE A 178 -0.70 -28.42 -1.35
N THR A 179 -2.00 -28.66 -1.51
CA THR A 179 -2.96 -28.88 -0.40
C THR A 179 -2.55 -30.06 0.47
N ASP A 180 -2.16 -31.18 -0.13
CA ASP A 180 -1.68 -32.37 0.60
C ASP A 180 -0.29 -32.16 1.21
N SER A 181 0.58 -31.36 0.57
CA SER A 181 1.85 -30.94 1.19
C SER A 181 1.60 -30.03 2.37
N PHE A 182 0.66 -29.09 2.26
CA PHE A 182 0.27 -28.17 3.33
C PHE A 182 -0.32 -28.96 4.49
N ARG A 183 -1.30 -29.84 4.27
CA ARG A 183 -1.85 -30.74 5.32
C ARG A 183 -0.77 -31.53 6.04
N ARG A 184 0.17 -32.15 5.32
CA ARG A 184 1.30 -32.89 5.91
C ARG A 184 2.25 -31.99 6.68
N GLN A 185 2.49 -30.78 6.17
CA GLN A 185 3.38 -29.83 6.79
C GLN A 185 2.74 -29.17 8.01
N SER A 186 1.45 -28.85 8.00
CA SER A 186 0.65 -28.43 9.15
C SER A 186 0.67 -29.50 10.25
N TYR A 187 0.47 -30.77 9.90
CA TYR A 187 0.56 -31.88 10.87
C TYR A 187 1.96 -32.00 11.49
N HIS A 188 3.03 -31.91 10.68
CA HIS A 188 4.40 -31.87 11.19
C HIS A 188 4.71 -30.60 11.99
N PHE A 189 4.15 -29.45 11.61
CA PHE A 189 4.28 -28.20 12.34
C PHE A 189 3.60 -28.30 13.69
N ALA A 190 2.39 -28.87 13.78
CA ALA A 190 1.68 -29.09 15.03
C ALA A 190 2.51 -29.93 16.03
N GLN A 191 3.27 -30.92 15.54
CA GLN A 191 4.19 -31.70 16.37
C GLN A 191 5.43 -30.90 16.84
N LEU A 192 6.02 -30.07 15.96
CA LEU A 192 7.13 -29.16 16.31
C LEU A 192 6.69 -28.00 17.22
N GLN A 193 5.42 -27.62 17.12
CA GLN A 193 4.80 -26.52 17.87
C GLN A 193 4.80 -26.79 19.38
N ASN A 194 4.77 -28.06 19.81
CA ASN A 194 4.85 -28.41 21.23
C ASN A 194 6.15 -27.97 21.91
N ARG A 195 7.29 -27.86 21.19
CA ARG A 195 8.57 -27.37 21.74
C ARG A 195 8.76 -25.86 21.59
N ILE A 196 8.27 -25.27 20.50
CA ILE A 196 8.26 -23.81 20.26
C ILE A 196 7.19 -23.11 21.15
N ASN A 197 6.25 -23.89 21.69
CA ASN A 197 5.12 -23.41 22.49
C ASN A 197 5.54 -22.62 23.71
N THR A 198 6.58 -23.03 24.44
CA THR A 198 6.87 -22.46 25.77
C THR A 198 7.32 -21.01 25.70
N GLU A 199 8.31 -20.69 24.85
CA GLU A 199 8.78 -19.31 24.65
C GLU A 199 7.70 -18.43 23.99
N GLN A 200 6.96 -18.94 23.02
CA GLN A 200 5.86 -18.18 22.43
C GLN A 200 4.71 -17.96 23.41
N GLN A 201 4.40 -18.93 24.28
CA GLN A 201 3.42 -18.76 25.35
C GLN A 201 3.89 -17.74 26.37
N LYS A 202 5.18 -17.75 26.72
CA LYS A 202 5.81 -16.73 27.55
C LYS A 202 5.62 -15.35 26.93
N TYR A 203 6.04 -15.13 25.68
CA TYR A 203 5.86 -13.85 24.98
C TYR A 203 4.40 -13.44 24.85
N ARG A 204 3.48 -14.37 24.57
CA ARG A 204 2.03 -14.07 24.57
C ARG A 204 1.55 -13.52 25.90
N ARG A 205 1.94 -14.15 27.02
CA ARG A 205 1.56 -13.70 28.36
C ARG A 205 2.15 -12.31 28.64
N LEU A 206 3.42 -12.09 28.30
CA LEU A 206 4.07 -10.78 28.46
C LEU A 206 3.37 -9.69 27.64
N LEU A 207 3.09 -9.94 26.36
CA LEU A 207 2.36 -8.99 25.51
C LEU A 207 0.92 -8.75 25.98
N GLN A 208 0.25 -9.77 26.51
CA GLN A 208 -1.07 -9.60 27.14
C GLN A 208 -0.99 -8.73 28.38
N ASN A 209 0.02 -8.92 29.24
CA ASN A 209 0.23 -8.09 30.42
C ASN A 209 0.50 -6.63 30.02
N LEU A 210 1.39 -6.40 29.05
CA LEU A 210 1.68 -5.06 28.53
C LEU A 210 0.44 -4.41 27.89
N LYS A 211 -0.39 -5.18 27.18
CA LYS A 211 -1.64 -4.69 26.60
C LYS A 211 -2.69 -4.32 27.67
N ASN A 212 -2.74 -5.09 28.75
CA ASN A 212 -3.72 -4.89 29.83
C ASN A 212 -3.30 -3.75 30.77
N ASP A 213 -2.02 -3.38 30.77
CA ASP A 213 -1.51 -2.25 31.51
C ASP A 213 -2.00 -0.93 30.91
N LYS A 214 -3.00 -0.32 31.55
CA LYS A 214 -3.59 0.94 31.11
C LYS A 214 -2.75 2.16 31.49
N SER A 215 -1.67 2.00 32.25
CA SER A 215 -0.80 3.11 32.66
C SER A 215 0.21 3.51 31.59
N ILE A 216 0.45 2.65 30.60
CA ILE A 216 1.45 2.86 29.54
C ILE A 216 0.82 2.95 28.14
N VAL A 217 1.58 3.54 27.22
CA VAL A 217 1.33 3.51 25.78
C VAL A 217 2.54 2.91 25.09
N VAL A 218 2.34 1.84 24.32
CA VAL A 218 3.38 1.21 23.50
C VAL A 218 3.17 1.63 22.05
N THR A 219 4.16 2.27 21.45
CA THR A 219 4.07 2.83 20.08
C THR A 219 5.40 2.76 19.33
N ARG A 220 5.41 3.13 18.05
CA ARG A 220 6.62 3.28 17.23
C ARG A 220 7.19 4.70 17.38
N PRO A 221 8.50 4.90 17.26
CA PRO A 221 9.05 6.24 17.18
C PRO A 221 8.66 6.93 15.86
N ASP A 222 8.68 8.26 15.88
CA ASP A 222 8.44 9.11 14.70
C ASP A 222 9.45 8.89 13.57
N LYS A 223 10.69 8.56 13.93
CA LYS A 223 11.79 8.29 12.99
C LYS A 223 12.52 7.02 13.42
N GLY A 224 12.92 6.25 12.42
CA GLY A 224 13.65 4.98 12.62
C GLY A 224 12.73 3.82 12.96
N ARG A 225 13.34 2.68 13.31
CA ARG A 225 12.62 1.48 13.73
C ARG A 225 12.76 1.30 15.23
N GLY A 226 11.69 0.91 15.89
CA GLY A 226 11.74 0.45 17.27
C GLY A 226 10.43 0.53 18.03
N VAL A 227 10.53 0.32 19.33
CA VAL A 227 9.40 0.34 20.26
C VAL A 227 9.66 1.38 21.32
N VAL A 228 8.68 2.25 21.56
CA VAL A 228 8.73 3.28 22.59
C VAL A 228 7.60 3.03 23.58
N LEU A 229 7.93 3.07 24.87
CA LEU A 229 6.95 3.04 25.95
C LEU A 229 6.89 4.42 26.58
N LEU A 230 5.68 4.93 26.79
CA LEU A 230 5.41 6.21 27.42
C LEU A 230 4.40 6.01 28.55
N ASP A 231 4.46 6.85 29.58
CA ASP A 231 3.35 6.96 30.52
C ASP A 231 2.13 7.50 29.79
N LYS A 232 0.97 6.85 29.98
CA LYS A 232 -0.27 7.23 29.31
C LYS A 232 -0.72 8.63 29.71
N ALA A 233 -0.50 9.02 30.97
CA ALA A 233 -0.84 10.36 31.44
C ALA A 233 -0.06 11.45 30.70
N ASP A 234 1.27 11.29 30.56
CA ASP A 234 2.12 12.22 29.80
C ASP A 234 1.72 12.25 28.32
N TYR A 235 1.51 11.07 27.72
CA TYR A 235 1.06 10.95 26.33
C TYR A 235 -0.26 11.68 26.08
N LEU A 236 -1.26 11.48 26.96
CA LEU A 236 -2.55 12.15 26.85
C LEU A 236 -2.41 13.66 27.04
N SER A 237 -1.61 14.10 28.02
CA SER A 237 -1.33 15.53 28.25
C SER A 237 -0.74 16.20 27.01
N LYS A 238 0.30 15.59 26.40
CA LYS A 238 0.94 16.08 25.18
C LYS A 238 -0.04 16.13 23.99
N MET A 239 -0.88 15.11 23.83
CA MET A 239 -1.88 15.09 22.76
C MET A 239 -2.98 16.13 22.97
N HIS A 240 -3.46 16.31 24.21
CA HIS A 240 -4.44 17.35 24.52
C HIS A 240 -3.85 18.76 24.35
N SER A 241 -2.57 18.98 24.67
CA SER A 241 -1.90 20.24 24.37
C SER A 241 -1.92 20.59 22.88
N ILE A 242 -1.88 19.59 21.99
CA ILE A 242 -2.00 19.79 20.54
C ILE A 242 -3.47 20.06 20.15
N LEU A 243 -4.40 19.28 20.69
CA LEU A 243 -5.83 19.37 20.37
C LEU A 243 -6.53 20.61 20.94
N ASN A 244 -5.95 21.24 21.96
CA ASN A 244 -6.45 22.49 22.54
C ASN A 244 -6.20 23.71 21.66
N ASP A 245 -5.48 23.56 20.54
CA ASP A 245 -5.36 24.61 19.54
C ASP A 245 -6.69 24.80 18.79
N ILE A 246 -7.51 25.73 19.30
CA ILE A 246 -8.83 26.06 18.76
C ILE A 246 -8.79 26.67 17.35
N THR A 247 -7.60 27.09 16.87
CA THR A 247 -7.45 27.58 15.50
C THR A 247 -7.37 26.43 14.49
N LYS A 248 -7.01 25.22 14.94
CA LYS A 248 -6.80 24.03 14.11
C LYS A 248 -7.81 22.94 14.36
N PHE A 249 -8.30 22.81 15.60
CA PHE A 249 -9.19 21.73 16.01
C PHE A 249 -10.44 22.25 16.70
N SER A 250 -11.54 21.54 16.49
CA SER A 250 -12.81 21.80 17.16
C SER A 250 -13.40 20.51 17.71
N PHE A 251 -14.02 20.58 18.89
CA PHE A 251 -14.70 19.44 19.50
C PHE A 251 -16.05 19.17 18.82
N LEU A 252 -16.40 17.90 18.66
CA LEU A 252 -17.68 17.47 18.11
C LEU A 252 -18.52 16.72 19.15
N SER A 253 -19.78 17.14 19.32
CA SER A 253 -20.72 16.50 20.24
C SER A 253 -21.39 15.24 19.66
N TYR A 254 -21.35 15.05 18.34
CA TYR A 254 -21.91 13.90 17.65
C TYR A 254 -21.03 13.49 16.47
N ASP A 255 -21.19 12.24 16.01
CA ASP A 255 -20.46 11.70 14.86
C ASP A 255 -21.10 12.18 13.53
N PRO A 256 -20.41 13.00 12.70
CA PRO A 256 -20.94 13.51 11.45
C PRO A 256 -20.72 12.56 10.26
N THR A 257 -20.18 11.36 10.48
CA THR A 257 -19.76 10.42 9.40
C THR A 257 -20.85 10.21 8.35
N ILE A 258 -22.05 9.82 8.77
CA ILE A 258 -23.15 9.50 7.85
C ILE A 258 -23.59 10.74 7.06
N ALA A 259 -23.65 11.90 7.72
CA ALA A 259 -24.05 13.16 7.08
C ALA A 259 -23.04 13.58 6.00
N ARG A 260 -21.74 13.47 6.29
CA ARG A 260 -20.65 13.79 5.35
C ARG A 260 -20.55 12.82 4.20
N GLU A 261 -20.65 11.51 4.49
CA GLU A 261 -20.72 10.46 3.48
C GLU A 261 -21.91 10.70 2.53
N THR A 262 -23.09 11.00 3.07
CA THR A 262 -24.28 11.29 2.26
C THR A 262 -24.08 12.55 1.41
N LYS A 263 -23.49 13.61 1.97
CA LYS A 263 -23.20 14.84 1.22
C LYS A 263 -22.27 14.56 0.04
N LEU A 264 -21.18 13.83 0.27
CA LEU A 264 -20.22 13.48 -0.79
C LEU A 264 -20.85 12.59 -1.86
N ILE A 265 -21.62 11.57 -1.47
CA ILE A 265 -22.29 10.67 -2.43
C ILE A 265 -23.27 11.45 -3.32
N LYS A 266 -24.03 12.39 -2.75
CA LYS A 266 -24.95 13.25 -3.53
C LYS A 266 -24.20 14.08 -4.55
N LEU A 267 -23.10 14.72 -4.15
CA LEU A 267 -22.25 15.50 -5.06
C LEU A 267 -21.70 14.63 -6.19
N LEU A 268 -21.11 13.47 -5.86
CA LEU A 268 -20.52 12.58 -6.86
C LEU A 268 -21.56 12.04 -7.85
N ASN A 269 -22.75 11.65 -7.38
CA ASN A 269 -23.80 11.17 -8.29
C ASN A 269 -24.26 12.30 -9.23
N ARG A 270 -24.46 13.54 -8.71
CA ARG A 270 -24.81 14.69 -9.56
C ARG A 270 -23.76 14.93 -10.65
N LEU A 271 -22.49 14.98 -10.28
CA LEU A 271 -21.39 15.21 -11.23
C LEU A 271 -21.27 14.08 -12.26
N LEU A 272 -21.63 12.85 -11.89
CA LEU A 272 -21.65 11.73 -12.81
C LEU A 272 -22.80 11.83 -13.82
N ASP A 273 -23.99 12.21 -13.35
CA ASP A 273 -25.19 12.38 -14.18
C ASP A 273 -25.02 13.55 -15.16
N GLU A 274 -24.34 14.62 -14.75
CA GLU A 274 -23.97 15.77 -15.58
C GLU A 274 -22.82 15.45 -16.57
N GLY A 275 -22.13 14.31 -16.40
CA GLY A 275 -20.98 13.92 -17.23
C GLY A 275 -19.68 14.69 -16.90
N SER A 276 -19.64 15.42 -15.79
CA SER A 276 -18.46 16.18 -15.33
C SER A 276 -17.34 15.29 -14.79
N ILE A 277 -17.67 14.10 -14.29
CA ILE A 277 -16.71 13.09 -13.83
C ILE A 277 -16.91 11.76 -14.55
N SER A 278 -15.84 10.98 -14.68
CA SER A 278 -15.91 9.63 -15.26
C SER A 278 -16.43 8.61 -14.24
N LYS A 279 -16.92 7.47 -14.74
CA LYS A 279 -17.33 6.34 -13.88
C LYS A 279 -16.15 5.83 -13.03
N GLU A 280 -14.95 5.84 -13.57
CA GLU A 280 -13.72 5.43 -12.87
C GLU A 280 -13.41 6.38 -11.72
N PHE A 281 -13.52 7.70 -11.92
CA PHE A 281 -13.34 8.68 -10.86
C PHE A 281 -14.38 8.47 -9.76
N ASN A 282 -15.66 8.33 -10.13
CA ASN A 282 -16.74 8.08 -9.18
C ASN A 282 -16.52 6.79 -8.37
N ASN A 283 -16.17 5.68 -9.02
CA ASN A 283 -15.92 4.41 -8.35
C ASN A 283 -14.74 4.47 -7.37
N LEU A 284 -13.74 5.31 -7.64
CA LEU A 284 -12.60 5.51 -6.75
C LEU A 284 -12.92 6.46 -5.58
N ALA A 285 -13.69 7.53 -5.87
CA ALA A 285 -14.01 8.59 -4.92
C ALA A 285 -15.13 8.21 -3.94
N LYS A 286 -16.09 7.39 -4.39
CA LYS A 286 -17.33 7.10 -3.66
C LYS A 286 -17.06 6.30 -2.38
N PRO A 287 -17.40 6.86 -1.19
CA PRO A 287 -17.27 6.14 0.06
C PRO A 287 -18.31 5.03 0.22
N PHE A 288 -17.99 4.06 1.09
CA PHE A 288 -18.93 3.03 1.54
C PHE A 288 -18.59 2.58 2.97
N GLY A 289 -19.55 2.76 3.89
CA GLY A 289 -19.42 2.27 5.26
C GLY A 289 -18.29 2.98 6.01
N SER A 290 -18.30 4.31 5.94
CA SER A 290 -17.22 5.14 6.47
C SER A 290 -17.17 5.09 8.00
N ILE A 291 -15.99 5.36 8.55
CA ILE A 291 -15.78 5.54 9.99
C ILE A 291 -14.96 6.82 10.24
N PRO A 292 -15.06 7.42 11.44
CA PRO A 292 -14.15 8.49 11.82
C PRO A 292 -12.68 8.06 11.74
N GLY A 293 -11.80 9.00 11.43
CA GLY A 293 -10.37 8.76 11.49
C GLY A 293 -9.92 8.42 12.92
N ARG A 294 -8.70 7.92 13.09
CA ARG A 294 -8.12 7.68 14.42
C ARG A 294 -6.84 8.49 14.58
N LEU A 295 -6.82 9.37 15.57
CA LEU A 295 -5.63 10.15 15.90
C LEU A 295 -4.73 9.36 16.86
N TYR A 296 -3.43 9.38 16.60
CA TYR A 296 -2.40 8.90 17.51
C TYR A 296 -1.13 9.74 17.38
N GLY A 297 -0.29 9.75 18.41
CA GLY A 297 0.96 10.48 18.49
C GLY A 297 2.16 9.56 18.32
N LEU A 298 3.10 9.94 17.45
CA LEU A 298 4.40 9.27 17.33
C LEU A 298 5.48 10.07 18.09
N PRO A 299 6.18 9.49 19.07
CA PRO A 299 7.21 10.19 19.83
C PRO A 299 8.44 10.52 18.99
N LYS A 300 8.82 11.80 18.97
CA LYS A 300 10.06 12.30 18.38
C LYS A 300 11.22 12.08 19.34
N VAL A 301 11.60 10.81 19.55
CA VAL A 301 12.68 10.37 20.48
C VAL A 301 14.09 10.90 20.20
N HIS A 302 14.23 11.78 19.22
CA HIS A 302 15.47 12.46 18.82
C HIS A 302 15.46 13.96 19.18
N LYS A 303 14.40 14.43 19.85
CA LYS A 303 14.26 15.81 20.34
C LYS A 303 14.13 15.81 21.86
N GLU A 304 14.54 16.90 22.49
CA GLU A 304 14.28 17.17 23.92
C GLU A 304 12.77 17.15 24.20
N ASP A 305 12.40 16.75 25.43
CA ASP A 305 11.02 16.53 25.91
C ASP A 305 10.17 15.50 25.14
N VAL A 306 10.72 14.89 24.10
CA VAL A 306 10.09 13.87 23.26
C VAL A 306 8.66 14.29 22.84
N PRO A 307 8.53 15.39 22.08
CA PRO A 307 7.23 15.84 21.58
C PRO A 307 6.60 14.79 20.67
N LEU A 308 5.27 14.77 20.62
CA LEU A 308 4.51 13.85 19.78
C LEU A 308 4.27 14.47 18.39
N ARG A 309 4.38 13.67 17.33
CA ARG A 309 3.84 13.99 16.01
C ARG A 309 2.41 13.44 15.91
N PRO A 310 1.37 14.28 15.79
CA PRO A 310 0.00 13.82 15.63
C PRO A 310 -0.18 13.23 14.22
N VAL A 311 -0.72 12.03 14.11
CA VAL A 311 -1.02 11.34 12.84
C VAL A 311 -2.46 10.84 12.88
N VAL A 312 -3.21 11.12 11.82
CA VAL A 312 -4.59 10.66 11.65
C VAL A 312 -4.59 9.48 10.69
N SER A 313 -5.01 8.31 11.16
CA SER A 313 -5.33 7.20 10.26
C SER A 313 -6.62 7.51 9.52
N ALA A 314 -6.50 7.84 8.23
CA ALA A 314 -7.63 8.15 7.36
C ALA A 314 -8.27 6.91 6.71
N ILE A 315 -7.85 5.70 7.09
CA ILE A 315 -8.35 4.45 6.50
C ILE A 315 -9.86 4.35 6.73
N LYS A 316 -10.63 4.15 5.66
CA LYS A 316 -12.10 4.08 5.66
C LYS A 316 -12.82 5.36 6.13
N THR A 317 -12.14 6.50 6.14
CA THR A 317 -12.84 7.79 6.26
C THR A 317 -13.62 8.11 5.00
N PHE A 318 -14.67 8.93 5.11
CA PHE A 318 -15.56 9.25 3.99
C PHE A 318 -14.83 9.95 2.82
N ASN A 319 -13.77 10.70 3.10
CA ASN A 319 -13.00 11.46 2.13
C ASN A 319 -11.74 10.74 1.63
N TYR A 320 -11.43 9.53 2.13
CA TYR A 320 -10.22 8.78 1.75
C TYR A 320 -10.17 8.45 0.26
N GLY A 321 -11.27 7.93 -0.30
CA GLY A 321 -11.36 7.60 -1.72
C GLY A 321 -11.29 8.85 -2.60
N LEU A 322 -12.00 9.91 -2.18
CA LEU A 322 -12.04 11.18 -2.88
C LEU A 322 -10.65 11.79 -3.05
N GLY A 323 -9.87 11.93 -1.97
CA GLY A 323 -8.58 12.57 -2.12
C GLY A 323 -7.55 11.71 -2.86
N LYS A 324 -7.71 10.38 -2.88
CA LYS A 324 -6.95 9.53 -3.82
C LYS A 324 -7.32 9.82 -5.28
N ALA A 325 -8.61 10.01 -5.58
CA ALA A 325 -9.06 10.36 -6.92
C ALA A 325 -8.58 11.75 -7.34
N LEU A 326 -8.68 12.74 -6.46
CA LEU A 326 -8.17 14.09 -6.68
C LEU A 326 -6.64 14.11 -6.83
N SER A 327 -5.89 13.35 -6.04
CA SER A 327 -4.43 13.26 -6.18
C SER A 327 -4.02 12.78 -7.57
N LEU A 328 -4.71 11.76 -8.12
CA LEU A 328 -4.47 11.29 -9.48
C LEU A 328 -4.80 12.37 -10.51
N LEU A 329 -5.95 13.04 -10.36
CA LEU A 329 -6.38 14.11 -11.25
C LEU A 329 -5.44 15.32 -11.21
N LEU A 330 -5.00 15.75 -10.03
CA LEU A 330 -4.12 16.90 -9.85
C LEU A 330 -2.68 16.60 -10.28
N SER A 331 -2.22 15.34 -10.14
CA SER A 331 -0.85 14.96 -10.48
C SER A 331 -0.44 15.24 -11.93
N GLN A 332 -1.42 15.30 -12.85
CA GLN A 332 -1.17 15.61 -14.25
C GLN A 332 -0.95 17.11 -14.50
N PHE A 333 -1.31 17.98 -13.54
CA PHE A 333 -1.19 19.43 -13.63
C PHE A 333 -0.02 20.00 -12.81
N ILE A 334 0.65 19.18 -11.99
CA ILE A 334 1.78 19.63 -11.17
C ILE A 334 3.05 19.68 -12.02
N GLU A 335 3.59 20.89 -12.19
CA GLU A 335 4.91 21.09 -12.77
C GLU A 335 6.01 20.55 -11.85
N LYS A 336 6.88 19.70 -12.38
CA LYS A 336 7.97 19.05 -11.63
C LYS A 336 9.30 19.81 -11.70
N THR A 337 9.29 21.04 -12.20
CA THR A 337 10.49 21.83 -12.53
C THR A 337 11.33 22.19 -11.30
N ASN A 338 10.70 22.40 -10.15
CA ASN A 338 11.37 22.75 -8.89
C ASN A 338 11.47 21.59 -7.90
N MET A 339 11.31 20.35 -8.36
CA MET A 339 11.36 19.15 -7.53
C MET A 339 12.50 18.24 -7.93
N ILE A 340 13.35 17.90 -6.96
CA ILE A 340 14.35 16.85 -7.15
C ILE A 340 13.67 15.48 -7.03
N ARG A 341 13.96 14.58 -7.97
CA ARG A 341 13.29 13.29 -8.07
C ARG A 341 13.64 12.35 -6.91
N ASP A 342 14.91 12.27 -6.55
CA ASP A 342 15.43 11.36 -5.54
C ASP A 342 16.76 11.87 -4.96
N SER A 343 17.16 11.30 -3.83
CA SER A 343 18.37 11.69 -3.10
C SER A 343 19.68 11.40 -3.86
N PHE A 344 19.68 10.49 -4.85
CA PHE A 344 20.86 10.27 -5.69
C PHE A 344 21.00 11.40 -6.72
N SER A 345 19.88 11.79 -7.34
CA SER A 345 19.82 12.92 -8.28
C SER A 345 20.24 14.22 -7.60
N PHE A 346 19.85 14.43 -6.34
CA PHE A 346 20.33 15.56 -5.54
C PHE A 346 21.87 15.58 -5.41
N VAL A 347 22.48 14.42 -5.13
CA VAL A 347 23.94 14.31 -5.01
C VAL A 347 24.61 14.59 -6.35
N ASP A 348 24.07 14.05 -7.45
CA ASP A 348 24.61 14.27 -8.79
C ASP A 348 24.56 15.76 -9.18
N GLU A 349 23.44 16.44 -8.93
CA GLU A 349 23.27 17.88 -9.17
C GLU A 349 24.23 18.71 -8.31
N LEU A 350 24.43 18.35 -7.04
CA LEU A 350 25.37 19.02 -6.15
C LEU A 350 26.82 18.86 -6.63
N LEU A 351 27.20 17.67 -7.10
CA LEU A 351 28.55 17.39 -7.61
C LEU A 351 28.83 18.07 -8.96
N ALA A 352 27.79 18.38 -9.72
CA ALA A 352 27.89 19.12 -10.98
C ALA A 352 28.12 20.63 -10.78
N LEU A 353 27.94 21.16 -9.57
CA LEU A 353 28.19 22.58 -9.27
C LEU A 353 29.67 22.94 -9.48
N PRO A 354 29.98 24.17 -9.96
CA PRO A 354 31.35 24.59 -10.18
C PRO A 354 32.20 24.49 -8.90
N LYS A 355 33.37 23.85 -8.99
CA LYS A 355 34.29 23.55 -7.87
C LYS A 355 34.91 24.76 -7.15
N CYS A 356 34.47 25.99 -7.44
CA CYS A 356 34.88 27.17 -6.67
C CYS A 356 34.18 27.19 -5.30
N MET A 357 34.47 26.19 -4.47
CA MET A 357 33.83 25.91 -3.18
C MET A 357 34.11 26.99 -2.14
N SER A 358 35.06 27.92 -2.38
CA SER A 358 35.36 29.03 -1.48
C SER A 358 34.30 30.14 -1.46
N GLN A 359 33.37 30.15 -2.42
CA GLN A 359 32.34 31.18 -2.55
C GLN A 359 30.92 30.71 -2.20
N TYR A 360 30.70 29.40 -2.04
CA TYR A 360 29.38 28.84 -1.78
C TYR A 360 29.21 28.47 -0.30
N LYS A 361 28.07 28.87 0.28
CA LYS A 361 27.61 28.40 1.58
C LYS A 361 26.35 27.58 1.38
N MET A 362 26.34 26.34 1.88
CA MET A 362 25.12 25.55 1.93
C MET A 362 24.27 26.03 3.10
N VAL A 363 23.02 26.41 2.80
CA VAL A 363 22.02 26.79 3.79
C VAL A 363 20.84 25.84 3.61
N SER A 364 20.39 25.25 4.72
CA SER A 364 19.23 24.36 4.75
C SER A 364 18.14 25.01 5.60
N PHE A 365 16.93 25.05 5.05
CA PHE A 365 15.73 25.52 5.73
C PHE A 365 14.79 24.34 5.92
N ASP A 366 14.21 24.21 7.12
CA ASP A 366 13.20 23.21 7.44
C ASP A 366 11.91 23.93 7.87
N ILE A 367 10.79 23.55 7.28
CA ILE A 367 9.49 24.15 7.62
C ILE A 367 8.95 23.46 8.86
N ALA A 368 8.75 24.24 9.93
CA ALA A 368 8.15 23.75 11.15
C ALA A 368 6.67 23.36 10.90
N SER A 369 6.36 22.09 11.15
CA SER A 369 4.98 21.56 11.13
C SER A 369 4.21 21.88 9.83
N LEU A 370 4.84 21.64 8.68
CA LEU A 370 4.31 21.97 7.34
C LEU A 370 2.81 21.68 7.19
N TYR A 371 2.39 20.44 7.42
CA TYR A 371 1.01 19.99 7.18
C TYR A 371 -0.06 20.77 7.98
N THR A 372 0.19 21.07 9.26
CA THR A 372 -0.78 21.79 10.11
C THR A 372 -0.79 23.29 9.84
N ASN A 373 0.25 23.82 9.18
CA ASN A 373 0.43 25.24 8.91
C ASN A 373 0.11 25.63 7.47
N VAL A 374 -0.37 24.69 6.64
CA VAL A 374 -0.87 25.01 5.29
C VAL A 374 -2.16 25.83 5.41
N PRO A 375 -2.22 27.07 4.92
CA PRO A 375 -3.45 27.86 4.91
C PRO A 375 -4.42 27.26 3.90
N LEU A 376 -5.47 26.57 4.38
CA LEU A 376 -6.23 25.68 3.52
C LEU A 376 -7.00 26.43 2.43
N THR A 377 -7.72 27.48 2.80
CA THR A 377 -8.51 28.28 1.86
C THR A 377 -7.63 28.91 0.78
N GLU A 378 -6.53 29.53 1.18
CA GLU A 378 -5.57 30.14 0.24
C GLU A 378 -4.98 29.08 -0.71
N THR A 379 -4.65 27.91 -0.19
CA THR A 379 -4.10 26.80 -0.99
C THR A 379 -5.12 26.31 -2.03
N ILE A 380 -6.39 26.16 -1.64
CA ILE A 380 -7.47 25.78 -2.56
C ILE A 380 -7.65 26.85 -3.64
N ASP A 381 -7.62 28.13 -3.29
CA ASP A 381 -7.73 29.22 -4.26
C ASP A 381 -6.55 29.25 -5.25
N ILE A 382 -5.33 28.98 -4.77
CA ILE A 382 -4.14 28.83 -5.63
C ILE A 382 -4.31 27.65 -6.60
N ILE A 383 -4.79 26.50 -6.11
CA ILE A 383 -5.04 25.32 -6.96
C ILE A 383 -6.07 25.64 -8.03
N LEU A 384 -7.19 26.27 -7.67
CA LEU A 384 -8.24 26.64 -8.62
C LEU A 384 -7.74 27.64 -9.67
N LYS A 385 -7.00 28.67 -9.24
CA LYS A 385 -6.38 29.64 -10.15
C LYS A 385 -5.44 28.94 -11.13
N HIS A 386 -4.60 28.03 -10.64
CA HIS A 386 -3.67 27.31 -11.49
C HIS A 386 -4.41 26.40 -12.49
N LEU A 387 -5.43 25.65 -12.06
CA LEU A 387 -6.17 24.70 -12.90
C LEU A 387 -7.00 25.37 -14.00
N TYR A 388 -7.69 26.47 -13.69
CA TYR A 388 -8.67 27.08 -14.60
C TYR A 388 -8.13 28.31 -15.34
N ASP A 389 -7.19 29.04 -14.75
CA ASP A 389 -6.67 30.28 -15.35
C ASP A 389 -5.31 30.05 -16.05
N GLY A 390 -4.59 28.96 -15.69
CA GLY A 390 -3.23 28.67 -16.17
C GLY A 390 -3.11 27.63 -17.29
N HIS A 391 -4.13 26.79 -17.51
CA HIS A 391 -4.08 25.67 -18.47
C HIS A 391 -4.99 25.89 -19.67
N ALA A 392 -4.49 25.57 -20.88
CA ALA A 392 -5.27 25.68 -22.12
C ALA A 392 -6.47 24.72 -22.18
N LYS A 393 -6.49 23.68 -21.34
CA LYS A 393 -7.58 22.70 -21.26
C LYS A 393 -7.88 22.36 -19.79
N PRO A 394 -8.79 23.09 -19.14
CA PRO A 394 -9.13 22.83 -17.74
C PRO A 394 -9.83 21.47 -17.58
N PRO A 395 -9.92 20.94 -16.34
CA PRO A 395 -10.76 19.79 -16.03
C PRO A 395 -12.22 19.99 -16.47
N THR A 396 -12.92 18.90 -16.81
CA THR A 396 -14.35 18.92 -17.14
C THR A 396 -15.24 19.35 -15.95
N ILE A 397 -14.73 19.16 -14.73
CA ILE A 397 -15.38 19.58 -13.49
C ILE A 397 -15.40 21.11 -13.43
N SER A 398 -16.52 21.73 -13.06
CA SER A 398 -16.62 23.19 -12.90
C SER A 398 -15.70 23.71 -11.78
N ARG A 399 -15.38 25.01 -11.80
CA ARG A 399 -14.52 25.62 -10.77
C ARG A 399 -15.15 25.51 -9.38
N GLU A 400 -16.46 25.71 -9.30
CA GLU A 400 -17.26 25.65 -8.08
C GLU A 400 -17.33 24.23 -7.53
N ASP A 401 -17.54 23.23 -8.40
CA ASP A 401 -17.58 21.82 -8.00
C ASP A 401 -16.20 21.30 -7.59
N MET A 402 -15.14 21.72 -8.29
CA MET A 402 -13.77 21.39 -7.91
C MET A 402 -13.43 21.96 -6.54
N LYS A 403 -13.86 23.19 -6.25
CA LYS A 403 -13.72 23.78 -4.92
C LYS A 403 -14.44 22.93 -3.88
N GLU A 404 -15.71 22.57 -4.10
CA GLU A 404 -16.45 21.75 -3.14
C GLU A 404 -15.82 20.37 -2.93
N LEU A 405 -15.26 19.74 -3.99
CA LEU A 405 -14.53 18.48 -3.87
C LEU A 405 -13.23 18.64 -3.06
N LEU A 406 -12.48 19.72 -3.27
CA LEU A 406 -11.26 20.02 -2.50
C LEU A 406 -11.59 20.30 -1.03
N ASP A 407 -12.63 21.08 -0.77
CA ASP A 407 -13.13 21.35 0.59
C ASP A 407 -13.53 20.04 1.27
N LEU A 408 -14.35 19.19 0.63
CA LEU A 408 -14.75 17.89 1.20
C LEU A 408 -13.57 16.92 1.40
N ALA A 409 -12.52 17.05 0.58
CA ALA A 409 -11.32 16.24 0.74
C ALA A 409 -10.46 16.70 1.92
N THR A 410 -10.42 18.00 2.22
CA THR A 410 -9.40 18.56 3.12
C THR A 410 -9.99 19.20 4.38
N GLU A 411 -11.07 19.96 4.24
CA GLU A 411 -11.83 20.57 5.32
C GLU A 411 -12.61 19.49 6.08
N LYS A 412 -12.69 19.59 7.41
CA LYS A 412 -13.57 18.75 8.24
C LYS A 412 -13.22 17.27 8.20
N SER A 413 -11.93 16.96 8.25
CA SER A 413 -11.48 15.61 8.56
C SER A 413 -11.74 15.33 10.04
N HIS A 414 -12.80 14.58 10.36
CA HIS A 414 -13.10 14.20 11.75
C HIS A 414 -12.38 12.92 12.16
N PHE A 415 -12.00 12.87 13.42
CA PHE A 415 -11.33 11.72 14.01
C PHE A 415 -11.65 11.55 15.48
N LEU A 416 -11.41 10.33 15.95
CA LEU A 416 -11.51 9.92 17.35
C LEU A 416 -10.13 9.99 18.02
N PHE A 417 -10.10 10.61 19.19
CA PHE A 417 -8.98 10.53 20.12
C PHE A 417 -9.51 10.32 21.54
N ASN A 418 -9.00 9.29 22.23
CA ASN A 418 -9.37 8.98 23.62
C ASN A 418 -10.91 8.96 23.89
N GLY A 419 -11.69 8.45 22.94
CA GLY A 419 -13.16 8.37 23.05
C GLY A 419 -13.92 9.66 22.73
N GLN A 420 -13.22 10.74 22.36
CA GLN A 420 -13.79 12.02 21.98
C GLN A 420 -13.63 12.28 20.48
N LEU A 421 -14.59 12.98 19.89
CA LEU A 421 -14.58 13.36 18.48
C LEU A 421 -14.09 14.80 18.31
N TYR A 422 -13.27 14.98 17.29
CA TYR A 422 -12.74 16.27 16.90
C TYR A 422 -12.81 16.44 15.39
N ASP A 423 -12.94 17.68 14.96
CA ASP A 423 -12.74 18.13 13.59
C ASP A 423 -11.43 18.88 13.47
N GLN A 424 -10.64 18.55 12.44
CA GLN A 424 -9.62 19.47 11.96
C GLN A 424 -10.26 20.49 11.03
N ILE A 425 -10.23 21.76 11.44
CA ILE A 425 -10.85 22.89 10.73
C ILE A 425 -9.85 23.66 9.87
N ASP A 426 -8.56 23.54 10.14
CA ASP A 426 -7.50 24.17 9.34
C ASP A 426 -6.21 23.32 9.30
N GLY A 427 -5.39 23.57 8.29
CA GLY A 427 -4.29 22.70 7.89
C GLY A 427 -4.77 21.38 7.30
N VAL A 428 -3.82 20.50 6.99
CA VAL A 428 -4.11 19.16 6.45
C VAL A 428 -3.65 18.10 7.42
N SER A 429 -4.46 17.05 7.59
CA SER A 429 -4.12 15.92 8.46
C SER A 429 -2.97 15.09 7.87
N MET A 430 -1.93 14.87 8.67
CA MET A 430 -0.88 13.91 8.35
C MET A 430 -1.46 12.48 8.39
N GLY A 431 -1.34 11.74 7.28
CA GLY A 431 -1.90 10.39 7.11
C GLY A 431 -3.14 10.34 6.21
N ASN A 432 -3.62 11.48 5.73
CA ASN A 432 -4.65 11.54 4.69
C ASN A 432 -4.00 11.55 3.31
N ARG A 433 -4.48 10.72 2.38
CA ARG A 433 -3.86 10.47 1.06
C ARG A 433 -4.08 11.61 0.05
N ASN A 434 -4.51 12.76 0.55
CA ASN A 434 -5.11 13.84 -0.24
C ASN A 434 -4.05 14.83 -0.72
N ILE A 435 -2.80 14.64 -0.29
CA ILE A 435 -1.64 15.41 -0.72
C ILE A 435 -0.85 14.55 -1.72
N PRO A 436 -0.50 15.08 -2.90
CA PRO A 436 0.50 14.46 -3.77
C PRO A 436 1.88 14.58 -3.10
N SER A 437 2.19 13.68 -2.17
CA SER A 437 3.52 13.54 -1.59
C SER A 437 4.22 12.32 -2.17
N ASN A 438 5.47 12.48 -2.61
CA ASN A 438 6.36 11.38 -3.04
C ASN A 438 6.87 10.52 -1.86
N GLU A 439 6.39 10.73 -0.63
CA GLU A 439 6.76 9.87 0.49
C GLU A 439 6.00 8.54 0.40
N PRO A 440 6.71 7.39 0.41
CA PRO A 440 6.05 6.10 0.53
C PRO A 440 5.33 6.01 1.88
N ASP A 441 4.06 5.62 1.84
CA ASP A 441 3.24 5.34 3.02
C ASP A 441 4.05 4.47 4.02
N PRO A 442 4.08 4.81 5.33
CA PRO A 442 4.51 3.85 6.32
C PRO A 442 3.55 2.64 6.27
N PRO A 443 4.08 1.40 6.35
CA PRO A 443 3.33 0.16 6.15
C PRO A 443 2.17 -0.05 7.13
#